data_AF-A0A9W6YG31-F1
#
_entry.id   AF-A0A9W6YG31-F1
#
_cell.length_a   1.000
_cell.length_b   1.000
_cell.length_c   1.000
_cell.angle_alpha   90.00
_cell.angle_beta   90.00
_cell.angle_gamma   90.00
#
_symmetry.space_group_name_H-M   'P 1'
#
loop_
_entity.id
_entity.type
_entity.pdbx_description
1 polymer ?
#
loop_
_entity_poly.entity_id
_entity_poly.type
_entity_poly.pdbx_seq_one_letter_code
_entity_poly.pdbx_strand_id
1 'polypeptide(L)'
;MSYLSATTQGAATPGIALVPVAGGNISGIGALRCSSLTCSGTLSCTGNLTLSGSSSVISLTGASSYIDSKSYRQSSTTYDLSLLQYISGVSFGSATANKFLLCDSSVNISNLNTLSATTITCTNLMQSSTYYDLSSFLTSVPSSLSLSSLYTTGNIDCGGFINGFLAYGNQSQITTVGSLTELGINSTPTNEYLAITGDDLDFLAGSYTRMMTLTGFNATPVRFQIEVHNGSSGTSTNATWFGNYANNDLRFGTNNLTTMILTTAGRLGLNTTTPSAPLPISGSNSFTFGVGGLTVYWLPTDSGATEGYLGPISYSVSGIFSGYIACTAMAMTSDRRLKKNIQIAPLERIKRLYDNCEVKLYDWIQSVIRPGQEVGLIAHDLVSAHLTDLISVYYRDDIEEGEDPVLEPGRQQLNVDYSRISAYNMKMIQHLLSVNEDLKRQTDELRSIISECL
;
A
#
# COMPACT_ATOMS: atom_id res chain seq x y z
N MET A 1 47.13 -123.60 11.96
CA MET A 1 47.95 -123.37 13.17
C MET A 1 47.06 -122.83 14.27
N SER A 2 47.54 -122.85 15.52
CA SER A 2 46.74 -122.59 16.73
C SER A 2 46.04 -121.22 16.72
N TYR A 3 44.78 -121.21 17.14
CA TYR A 3 44.20 -120.01 17.77
C TYR A 3 44.97 -119.72 19.06
N LEU A 4 45.15 -118.45 19.41
CA LEU A 4 45.66 -118.09 20.73
C LEU A 4 44.58 -118.40 21.79
N SER A 5 45.01 -118.96 22.91
CA SER A 5 44.27 -118.89 24.17
C SER A 5 45.27 -118.61 25.28
N ALA A 6 44.89 -117.76 26.24
CA ALA A 6 45.75 -117.24 27.32
C ALA A 6 46.96 -116.39 26.90
N THR A 7 46.73 -115.23 26.28
CA THR A 7 47.64 -114.07 26.43
C THR A 7 47.14 -113.16 27.55
N THR A 8 47.89 -113.13 28.67
CA THR A 8 47.63 -112.20 29.78
C THR A 8 48.09 -110.79 29.37
N GLN A 9 47.42 -109.74 29.87
CA GLN A 9 47.81 -108.35 29.64
C GLN A 9 49.29 -108.12 30.05
N GLY A 10 50.11 -107.69 29.10
CA GLY A 10 51.52 -107.37 29.31
C GLY A 10 51.79 -105.88 29.09
N ALA A 11 52.63 -105.28 29.93
CA ALA A 11 53.18 -103.96 29.67
C ALA A 11 54.20 -104.04 28.52
N ALA A 12 54.11 -103.13 27.55
CA ALA A 12 55.00 -103.13 26.39
C ALA A 12 56.40 -102.58 26.75
N THR A 13 57.37 -103.47 26.94
CA THR A 13 58.81 -103.15 26.96
C THR A 13 59.48 -103.44 25.61
N PRO A 14 60.65 -102.84 25.31
CA PRO A 14 61.32 -103.01 24.01
C PRO A 14 61.50 -104.49 23.63
N GLY A 15 61.11 -104.83 22.39
CA GLY A 15 61.17 -106.20 21.86
C GLY A 15 59.89 -107.04 22.03
N ILE A 16 58.88 -106.57 22.77
CA ILE A 16 57.57 -107.22 22.87
C ILE A 16 56.60 -106.59 21.87
N ALA A 17 55.93 -107.40 21.04
CA ALA A 17 54.94 -106.91 20.08
C ALA A 17 53.65 -106.47 20.78
N LEU A 18 53.16 -105.28 20.43
CA LEU A 18 51.78 -104.86 20.70
C LEU A 18 50.84 -105.66 19.79
N VAL A 19 50.29 -106.76 20.31
CA VAL A 19 49.29 -107.58 19.61
C VAL A 19 47.90 -106.98 19.88
N PRO A 20 47.17 -106.50 18.85
CA PRO A 20 45.80 -106.03 19.04
C PRO A 20 44.88 -107.17 19.47
N VAL A 21 43.83 -106.84 20.24
CA VAL A 21 42.77 -107.81 20.53
C VAL A 21 41.92 -108.08 19.27
N ALA A 22 41.07 -109.11 19.31
CA ALA A 22 40.10 -109.36 18.25
C ALA A 22 39.27 -108.09 17.99
N GLY A 23 39.28 -107.60 16.74
CA GLY A 23 38.74 -106.28 16.35
C GLY A 23 39.79 -105.19 16.13
N GLY A 24 41.09 -105.46 16.32
CA GLY A 24 42.18 -104.52 15.98
C GLY A 24 42.46 -103.43 17.02
N ASN A 25 41.76 -103.46 18.16
CA ASN A 25 41.87 -102.43 19.19
C ASN A 25 43.10 -102.60 20.08
N ILE A 26 43.61 -101.48 20.58
CA ILE A 26 44.66 -101.40 21.61
C ILE A 26 44.12 -100.54 22.75
N SER A 27 44.10 -101.06 23.97
CA SER A 27 43.51 -100.41 25.15
C SER A 27 44.37 -100.63 26.40
N GLY A 28 44.19 -99.77 27.42
CA GLY A 28 44.95 -99.84 28.68
C GLY A 28 46.37 -99.26 28.64
N ILE A 29 46.77 -98.59 27.55
CA ILE A 29 48.05 -97.87 27.48
C ILE A 29 47.96 -96.61 28.35
N GLY A 30 48.76 -96.54 29.42
CA GLY A 30 48.82 -95.38 30.32
C GLY A 30 49.47 -94.14 29.71
N ALA A 31 50.41 -94.30 28.77
CA ALA A 31 50.98 -93.21 27.97
C ALA A 31 51.55 -93.74 26.64
N LEU A 32 51.23 -93.07 25.53
CA LEU A 32 51.88 -93.27 24.24
C LEU A 32 52.92 -92.16 24.03
N ARG A 33 54.17 -92.53 23.72
CA ARG A 33 55.22 -91.59 23.30
C ARG A 33 55.69 -91.96 21.90
N CYS A 34 55.51 -91.04 20.96
CA CYS A 34 55.85 -91.20 19.55
C CYS A 34 56.37 -89.87 18.99
N SER A 35 57.25 -89.91 17.99
CA SER A 35 57.73 -88.72 17.28
C SER A 35 56.68 -88.10 16.36
N SER A 36 55.76 -88.91 15.84
CA SER A 36 54.58 -88.49 15.11
C SER A 36 53.43 -89.46 15.36
N LEU A 37 52.19 -88.96 15.25
CA LEU A 37 50.97 -89.75 15.28
C LEU A 37 50.11 -89.34 14.09
N THR A 38 49.94 -90.24 13.12
CA THR A 38 49.07 -90.03 11.97
C THR A 38 47.78 -90.80 12.20
N CYS A 39 46.64 -90.10 12.26
CA CYS A 39 45.33 -90.72 12.27
C CYS A 39 44.67 -90.47 10.90
N SER A 40 44.26 -91.54 10.21
CA SER A 40 43.51 -91.47 8.94
C SER A 40 42.00 -91.32 9.14
N GLY A 41 41.53 -91.34 10.40
CA GLY A 41 40.15 -91.13 10.80
C GLY A 41 40.06 -90.13 11.96
N THR A 42 39.12 -90.33 12.87
CA THR A 42 38.90 -89.42 14.00
C THR A 42 39.87 -89.69 15.15
N LEU A 43 40.69 -88.68 15.50
CA LEU A 43 41.34 -88.63 16.81
C LEU A 43 40.36 -88.04 17.83
N SER A 44 39.83 -88.87 18.73
CA SER A 44 38.93 -88.44 19.81
C SER A 44 39.68 -88.43 21.14
N CYS A 45 39.57 -87.32 21.89
CA CYS A 45 40.06 -87.19 23.26
C CYS A 45 38.88 -86.86 24.17
N THR A 46 38.60 -87.71 25.17
CA THR A 46 37.53 -87.49 26.16
C THR A 46 37.91 -86.50 27.26
N GLY A 47 39.20 -86.18 27.39
CA GLY A 47 39.74 -85.11 28.23
C GLY A 47 40.49 -84.06 27.40
N ASN A 48 41.29 -83.24 28.07
CA ASN A 48 42.00 -82.12 27.43
C ASN A 48 43.07 -82.60 26.43
N LEU A 49 42.89 -82.29 25.14
CA LEU A 49 43.99 -82.29 24.18
C LEU A 49 44.88 -81.06 24.45
N THR A 50 46.07 -81.30 25.01
CA THR A 50 47.06 -80.24 25.27
C THR A 50 48.15 -80.27 24.21
N LEU A 51 48.22 -79.23 23.37
CA LEU A 51 49.33 -79.01 22.46
C LEU A 51 50.36 -78.09 23.15
N SER A 52 51.43 -78.67 23.68
CA SER A 52 52.46 -77.97 24.45
C SER A 52 53.81 -77.99 23.76
N GLY A 53 54.45 -76.82 23.63
CA GLY A 53 55.73 -76.62 22.97
C GLY A 53 55.73 -75.32 22.17
N SER A 54 56.85 -74.97 21.54
CA SER A 54 57.01 -73.72 20.77
C SER A 54 56.28 -73.70 19.41
N SER A 55 55.31 -74.59 19.19
CA SER A 55 54.58 -74.76 17.93
C SER A 55 53.31 -73.90 17.91
N SER A 56 53.42 -72.70 17.37
CA SER A 56 52.39 -71.63 17.44
C SER A 56 51.18 -71.81 16.52
N VAL A 57 51.01 -72.95 15.84
CA VAL A 57 50.07 -73.10 14.70
C VAL A 57 49.27 -74.39 14.80
N ILE A 58 47.94 -74.24 14.91
CA ILE A 58 46.96 -75.28 14.56
C ILE A 58 46.52 -74.97 13.12
N SER A 59 46.85 -75.86 12.18
CA SER A 59 46.45 -75.69 10.77
C SER A 59 45.25 -76.59 10.47
N LEU A 60 44.14 -75.96 10.07
CA LEU A 60 42.88 -76.59 9.71
C LEU A 60 42.60 -76.28 8.24
N THR A 61 42.85 -77.25 7.35
CA THR A 61 42.82 -77.04 5.90
C THR A 61 41.81 -77.96 5.21
N GLY A 62 41.03 -77.39 4.30
CA GLY A 62 39.96 -78.09 3.57
C GLY A 62 38.57 -77.50 3.86
N ALA A 63 37.67 -77.62 2.89
CA ALA A 63 36.39 -76.89 2.80
C ALA A 63 35.31 -77.23 3.85
N SER A 64 35.63 -78.03 4.86
CA SER A 64 34.72 -78.38 5.97
C SER A 64 35.44 -78.45 7.32
N SER A 65 36.57 -77.74 7.44
CA SER A 65 37.32 -77.64 8.70
C SER A 65 36.72 -76.57 9.59
N TYR A 66 36.42 -76.88 10.85
CA TYR A 66 35.86 -75.94 11.82
C TYR A 66 36.44 -76.17 13.22
N ILE A 67 36.35 -75.14 14.07
CA ILE A 67 36.53 -75.26 15.52
C ILE A 67 35.18 -74.99 16.15
N ASP A 68 34.52 -76.05 16.65
CA ASP A 68 33.36 -75.90 17.53
C ASP A 68 33.87 -75.81 18.98
N SER A 69 33.76 -74.61 19.58
CA SER A 69 34.14 -74.38 20.97
C SER A 69 33.26 -73.31 21.60
N LYS A 70 32.86 -73.57 22.85
CA LYS A 70 32.11 -72.62 23.68
C LYS A 70 32.98 -71.50 24.25
N SER A 71 34.30 -71.61 24.19
CA SER A 71 35.21 -70.56 24.68
C SER A 71 36.59 -70.65 24.02
N TYR A 72 37.22 -69.49 23.82
CA TYR A 72 38.62 -69.38 23.41
C TYR A 72 39.41 -68.72 24.54
N ARG A 73 40.57 -69.26 24.92
CA ARG A 73 41.39 -68.70 26.00
C ARG A 73 42.76 -68.29 25.48
N GLN A 74 43.09 -67.00 25.57
CA GLN A 74 44.37 -66.45 25.16
C GLN A 74 45.01 -65.74 26.34
N SER A 75 46.29 -66.03 26.61
CA SER A 75 47.07 -65.39 27.70
C SER A 75 46.32 -65.36 29.04
N SER A 76 45.77 -66.49 29.44
CA SER A 76 44.92 -66.71 30.62
C SER A 76 43.52 -66.04 30.63
N THR A 77 43.23 -65.12 29.73
CA THR A 77 41.89 -64.51 29.56
C THR A 77 40.98 -65.43 28.75
N THR A 78 39.83 -65.81 29.33
CA THR A 78 38.80 -66.59 28.64
C THR A 78 37.80 -65.67 27.94
N TYR A 79 37.69 -65.81 26.64
CA TYR A 79 36.63 -65.26 25.81
C TYR A 79 35.51 -66.31 25.71
N ASP A 80 34.35 -66.00 26.26
CA ASP A 80 33.15 -66.83 26.12
C ASP A 80 32.61 -66.69 24.69
N LEU A 81 32.67 -67.78 23.93
CA LEU A 81 32.16 -67.85 22.56
C LEU A 81 30.70 -68.31 22.51
N SER A 82 30.12 -68.76 23.63
CA SER A 82 28.69 -69.08 23.70
C SER A 82 27.81 -67.82 23.63
N LEU A 83 28.39 -66.64 23.87
CA LEU A 83 27.77 -65.34 23.60
C LEU A 83 27.78 -64.95 22.12
N LEU A 84 28.59 -65.61 21.27
CA LEU A 84 28.63 -65.43 19.81
C LEU A 84 27.67 -66.38 19.07
N GLN A 85 26.57 -66.79 19.71
CA GLN A 85 25.57 -67.67 19.10
C GLN A 85 25.02 -67.07 17.80
N TYR A 86 25.27 -67.78 16.69
CA TYR A 86 24.93 -67.44 15.30
C TYR A 86 25.69 -66.27 14.65
N ILE A 87 27.03 -66.38 14.57
CA ILE A 87 27.80 -65.74 13.48
C ILE A 87 27.96 -66.72 12.31
N SER A 88 26.89 -66.85 11.52
CA SER A 88 27.00 -67.15 10.08
C SER A 88 26.71 -65.86 9.34
N GLY A 89 27.76 -65.10 9.04
CA GLY A 89 27.67 -63.86 8.26
C GLY A 89 27.46 -62.54 9.02
N VAL A 90 27.24 -62.51 10.34
CA VAL A 90 26.89 -61.25 11.05
C VAL A 90 27.22 -61.20 12.56
N SER A 91 27.32 -59.98 13.14
CA SER A 91 27.41 -59.58 14.57
C SER A 91 28.82 -59.16 15.05
N PHE A 92 29.06 -58.22 15.99
CA PHE A 92 28.22 -57.51 16.98
C PHE A 92 28.57 -56.01 17.10
N GLY A 93 27.61 -55.14 17.46
CA GLY A 93 27.82 -53.68 17.66
C GLY A 93 27.58 -53.15 19.08
N SER A 94 28.62 -53.05 19.91
CA SER A 94 28.77 -51.97 20.92
C SER A 94 30.25 -51.78 21.26
N ALA A 95 30.84 -50.66 20.86
CA ALA A 95 32.27 -50.40 21.07
C ALA A 95 32.54 -49.68 22.40
N THR A 96 33.08 -50.41 23.38
CA THR A 96 33.84 -49.82 24.49
C THR A 96 35.27 -49.54 24.04
N ALA A 97 35.99 -48.63 24.71
CA ALA A 97 37.36 -48.26 24.37
C ALA A 97 38.27 -49.49 24.12
N ASN A 98 39.13 -49.39 23.09
CA ASN A 98 40.07 -50.42 22.64
C ASN A 98 39.45 -51.73 22.12
N LYS A 99 38.31 -51.67 21.40
CA LYS A 99 37.71 -52.82 20.69
C LYS A 99 37.36 -52.51 19.23
N PHE A 100 37.23 -53.58 18.44
CA PHE A 100 36.95 -53.58 17.00
C PHE A 100 35.46 -53.35 16.69
N LEU A 101 35.16 -52.63 15.61
CA LEU A 101 33.80 -52.38 15.12
C LEU A 101 33.47 -53.36 13.98
N LEU A 102 32.51 -54.28 14.21
CA LEU A 102 31.85 -55.00 13.12
C LEU A 102 30.45 -54.41 12.93
N CYS A 103 30.14 -54.05 11.70
CA CYS A 103 28.77 -53.75 11.30
C CYS A 103 28.02 -55.04 10.96
N ASP A 104 26.71 -55.04 11.16
CA ASP A 104 25.85 -56.16 10.78
C ASP A 104 25.43 -56.08 9.30
N SER A 105 24.58 -57.01 8.82
CA SER A 105 24.08 -57.00 7.44
C SER A 105 23.14 -55.84 7.11
N SER A 106 22.72 -55.07 8.13
CA SER A 106 21.98 -53.82 7.97
C SER A 106 22.89 -52.58 7.97
N VAL A 107 24.19 -52.76 8.27
CA VAL A 107 25.25 -51.74 8.33
C VAL A 107 24.98 -50.62 9.36
N ASN A 108 23.98 -50.81 10.23
CA ASN A 108 23.57 -49.81 11.21
C ASN A 108 24.53 -49.75 12.40
N ILE A 109 24.81 -48.54 12.89
CA ILE A 109 25.65 -48.28 14.06
C ILE A 109 24.85 -47.45 15.07
N SER A 110 24.64 -47.99 16.27
CA SER A 110 23.88 -47.36 17.36
C SER A 110 24.77 -47.00 18.56
N ASN A 111 24.25 -46.15 19.45
CA ASN A 111 24.90 -45.76 20.71
C ASN A 111 26.30 -45.10 20.58
N LEU A 112 26.58 -44.45 19.45
CA LEU A 112 27.76 -43.57 19.34
C LEU A 112 27.54 -42.29 20.16
N ASN A 113 28.32 -42.11 21.21
CA ASN A 113 28.31 -40.88 22.02
C ASN A 113 28.77 -39.64 21.23
N THR A 114 29.68 -39.82 20.26
CA THR A 114 30.16 -38.75 19.38
C THR A 114 30.69 -39.36 18.08
N LEU A 115 30.33 -38.78 16.93
CA LEU A 115 30.91 -39.09 15.63
C LEU A 115 31.75 -37.88 15.17
N SER A 116 33.07 -38.03 15.18
CA SER A 116 33.99 -37.00 14.67
C SER A 116 34.40 -37.34 13.24
N ALA A 117 33.84 -36.62 12.26
CA ALA A 117 34.10 -36.81 10.84
C ALA A 117 34.19 -35.45 10.13
N THR A 118 35.14 -35.31 9.20
CA THR A 118 35.32 -34.08 8.39
C THR A 118 34.16 -33.86 7.42
N THR A 119 33.57 -34.95 6.91
CA THR A 119 32.42 -34.93 6.00
C THR A 119 31.54 -36.15 6.30
N ILE A 120 30.21 -35.98 6.29
CA ILE A 120 29.23 -37.07 6.37
C ILE A 120 28.33 -36.97 5.14
N THR A 121 28.53 -37.86 4.17
CA THR A 121 27.66 -37.96 2.98
C THR A 121 26.51 -38.92 3.30
N CYS A 122 25.31 -38.39 3.47
CA CYS A 122 24.09 -39.18 3.67
C CYS A 122 22.93 -38.57 2.90
N THR A 123 22.04 -39.40 2.34
CA THR A 123 20.83 -38.94 1.65
C THR A 123 19.80 -38.42 2.64
N ASN A 124 19.79 -38.97 3.86
CA ASN A 124 18.83 -38.64 4.90
C ASN A 124 19.56 -38.60 6.25
N LEU A 125 19.31 -37.57 7.04
CA LEU A 125 19.75 -37.45 8.44
C LEU A 125 18.52 -37.45 9.34
N MET A 126 18.57 -38.14 10.48
CA MET A 126 17.50 -38.08 11.48
C MET A 126 18.08 -37.70 12.85
N GLN A 127 17.61 -36.60 13.43
CA GLN A 127 18.02 -36.12 14.74
C GLN A 127 16.80 -35.98 15.65
N SER A 128 16.79 -36.70 16.78
CA SER A 128 15.71 -36.63 17.78
C SER A 128 14.29 -36.84 17.20
N SER A 129 14.17 -37.73 16.21
CA SER A 129 12.95 -38.01 15.42
C SER A 129 12.58 -37.00 14.32
N THR A 130 13.35 -35.92 14.15
CA THR A 130 13.23 -35.00 12.99
C THR A 130 14.02 -35.55 11.82
N TYR A 131 13.36 -35.72 10.67
CA TYR A 131 13.97 -36.22 9.43
C TYR A 131 14.38 -35.07 8.51
N TYR A 132 15.59 -35.14 7.95
CA TYR A 132 16.16 -34.20 7.01
C TYR A 132 16.52 -34.95 5.73
N ASP A 133 15.71 -34.80 4.68
CA ASP A 133 16.08 -35.25 3.33
C ASP A 133 17.11 -34.26 2.75
N LEU A 134 18.29 -34.77 2.45
CA LEU A 134 19.45 -34.01 1.99
C LEU A 134 19.63 -34.07 0.47
N SER A 135 18.72 -34.76 -0.25
CA SER A 135 18.71 -34.81 -1.72
C SER A 135 18.09 -33.57 -2.36
N SER A 136 17.20 -32.85 -1.64
CA SER A 136 16.68 -31.55 -2.06
C SER A 136 16.28 -30.66 -0.86
N PHE A 137 17.22 -29.84 -0.37
CA PHE A 137 16.99 -28.89 0.74
C PHE A 137 16.13 -27.66 0.35
N LEU A 138 15.08 -27.85 -0.45
CA LEU A 138 13.75 -27.21 -0.38
C LEU A 138 12.93 -27.56 -1.63
N THR A 139 12.09 -28.60 -1.54
CA THR A 139 10.95 -28.81 -2.45
C THR A 139 9.66 -29.13 -1.70
N SER A 140 9.76 -29.69 -0.50
CA SER A 140 8.68 -29.69 0.49
C SER A 140 9.21 -29.18 1.83
N VAL A 141 8.61 -28.08 2.30
CA VAL A 141 8.82 -27.57 3.66
C VAL A 141 7.92 -28.39 4.61
N PRO A 142 8.35 -28.74 5.83
CA PRO A 142 7.43 -29.32 6.82
C PRO A 142 6.20 -28.42 7.05
N SER A 143 5.10 -28.99 7.56
CA SER A 143 3.82 -28.28 7.77
C SER A 143 3.91 -27.04 8.67
N SER A 144 5.04 -26.85 9.35
CA SER A 144 5.47 -25.58 9.94
C SER A 144 7.00 -25.46 9.84
N LEU A 145 7.51 -24.30 9.45
CA LEU A 145 8.94 -23.97 9.44
C LEU A 145 9.18 -22.75 10.33
N SER A 146 9.81 -22.96 11.48
CA SER A 146 10.15 -21.89 12.42
C SER A 146 11.60 -21.44 12.21
N LEU A 147 11.78 -20.26 11.62
CA LEU A 147 13.09 -19.62 11.43
C LEU A 147 13.21 -18.38 12.32
N SER A 148 14.42 -18.12 12.83
CA SER A 148 14.73 -16.83 13.48
C SER A 148 14.85 -15.68 12.48
N SER A 149 15.17 -15.98 11.22
CA SER A 149 15.24 -15.04 10.10
C SER A 149 15.09 -15.79 8.78
N LEU A 150 14.34 -15.23 7.83
CA LEU A 150 14.27 -15.70 6.45
C LEU A 150 14.98 -14.69 5.55
N TYR A 151 15.92 -15.16 4.74
CA TYR A 151 16.62 -14.35 3.73
C TYR A 151 16.50 -15.04 2.37
N THR A 152 15.94 -14.33 1.39
CA THR A 152 15.83 -14.81 0.01
C THR A 152 16.51 -13.82 -0.94
N THR A 153 17.13 -14.35 -2.00
CA THR A 153 17.72 -13.55 -3.09
C THR A 153 16.77 -13.41 -4.29
N GLY A 154 15.57 -14.00 -4.20
CA GLY A 154 14.49 -13.92 -5.17
C GLY A 154 13.13 -13.88 -4.47
N ASN A 155 12.06 -14.05 -5.24
CA ASN A 155 10.68 -13.95 -4.78
C ASN A 155 10.36 -14.88 -3.60
N ILE A 156 9.45 -14.44 -2.73
CA ILE A 156 8.77 -15.28 -1.75
C ILE A 156 7.37 -15.56 -2.30
N ASP A 157 7.25 -16.63 -3.10
CA ASP A 157 5.98 -17.03 -3.68
C ASP A 157 5.18 -17.87 -2.67
N CYS A 158 4.08 -17.32 -2.15
CA CYS A 158 3.20 -18.00 -1.20
C CYS A 158 1.89 -18.46 -1.88
N GLY A 159 1.63 -19.78 -1.89
CA GLY A 159 0.37 -20.36 -2.41
C GLY A 159 -0.86 -20.15 -1.50
N GLY A 160 -0.77 -19.27 -0.51
CA GLY A 160 -1.79 -19.00 0.51
C GLY A 160 -1.43 -17.73 1.30
N PHE A 161 -2.12 -17.47 2.42
CA PHE A 161 -1.94 -16.23 3.18
C PHE A 161 -0.62 -16.16 3.96
N ILE A 162 0.12 -15.05 3.82
CA ILE A 162 1.17 -14.67 4.77
C ILE A 162 0.49 -14.01 5.98
N ASN A 163 0.08 -14.83 6.95
CA ASN A 163 -0.47 -14.35 8.21
C ASN A 163 0.68 -13.89 9.13
N GLY A 164 1.01 -12.60 9.07
CA GLY A 164 2.08 -12.03 9.88
C GLY A 164 2.20 -10.51 9.71
N PHE A 165 2.92 -9.89 10.64
CA PHE A 165 3.13 -8.44 10.67
C PHE A 165 4.53 -8.09 10.16
N LEU A 166 4.63 -7.18 9.18
CA LEU A 166 5.90 -6.75 8.58
C LEU A 166 6.68 -5.74 9.45
N ALA A 167 6.86 -6.03 10.74
CA ALA A 167 7.70 -5.33 11.72
C ALA A 167 7.41 -3.83 12.02
N TYR A 168 7.65 -3.42 13.28
CA TYR A 168 7.46 -2.04 13.77
C TYR A 168 8.66 -1.12 13.48
N GLY A 169 9.67 -1.61 12.75
CA GLY A 169 10.91 -0.90 12.45
C GLY A 169 10.88 -0.18 11.11
N ASN A 170 11.72 0.84 10.95
CA ASN A 170 11.88 1.55 9.68
C ASN A 170 12.44 0.61 8.59
N GLN A 171 11.63 0.31 7.57
CA GLN A 171 11.98 -0.58 6.46
C GLN A 171 12.79 0.15 5.38
N SER A 172 13.95 0.71 5.74
CA SER A 172 14.73 1.62 4.87
C SER A 172 15.26 1.00 3.56
N GLN A 173 15.11 -0.31 3.37
CA GLN A 173 15.48 -1.04 2.15
C GLN A 173 14.31 -1.23 1.18
N ILE A 174 13.06 -1.00 1.60
CA ILE A 174 11.90 -1.05 0.70
C ILE A 174 11.78 0.30 0.00
N THR A 175 12.42 0.40 -1.16
CA THR A 175 12.46 1.62 -2.00
C THR A 175 11.40 1.61 -3.11
N THR A 176 10.80 0.46 -3.41
CA THR A 176 9.71 0.29 -4.36
C THR A 176 8.91 -0.97 -4.03
N VAL A 177 7.63 -0.99 -4.41
CA VAL A 177 6.75 -2.17 -4.40
C VAL A 177 6.66 -2.85 -5.79
N GLY A 178 7.42 -2.33 -6.78
CA GLY A 178 7.39 -2.82 -8.15
C GLY A 178 6.11 -2.45 -8.90
N SER A 179 5.85 -3.15 -10.02
CA SER A 179 4.59 -3.06 -10.75
C SER A 179 3.56 -3.98 -10.11
N LEU A 180 2.59 -3.41 -9.39
CA LEU A 180 1.50 -4.15 -8.75
C LEU A 180 0.31 -4.32 -9.71
N THR A 181 -0.32 -5.49 -9.70
CA THR A 181 -1.64 -5.69 -10.34
C THR A 181 -2.78 -5.40 -9.37
N GLU A 182 -2.58 -5.62 -8.07
CA GLU A 182 -3.49 -5.27 -6.97
C GLU A 182 -2.64 -5.13 -5.67
N LEU A 183 -3.06 -4.26 -4.76
CA LEU A 183 -2.60 -4.22 -3.36
C LEU A 183 -3.79 -4.01 -2.43
N GLY A 184 -4.34 -5.11 -1.93
CA GLY A 184 -5.39 -5.11 -0.90
C GLY A 184 -4.80 -5.17 0.50
N ILE A 185 -5.24 -4.28 1.40
CA ILE A 185 -4.95 -4.31 2.84
C ILE A 185 -6.29 -4.38 3.58
N ASN A 186 -6.58 -5.51 4.22
CA ASN A 186 -7.86 -5.76 4.90
C ASN A 186 -9.08 -5.55 3.98
N SER A 187 -8.96 -5.91 2.70
CA SER A 187 -10.05 -5.87 1.71
C SER A 187 -10.33 -7.27 1.16
N THR A 188 -11.56 -7.49 0.68
CA THR A 188 -11.83 -8.57 -0.28
C THR A 188 -11.11 -8.26 -1.60
N PRO A 189 -10.93 -9.23 -2.53
CA PRO A 189 -10.50 -8.92 -3.88
C PRO A 189 -11.46 -7.92 -4.51
N THR A 190 -10.96 -6.81 -5.02
CA THR A 190 -11.78 -5.78 -5.69
C THR A 190 -11.22 -5.43 -7.07
N ASN A 191 -11.88 -4.55 -7.81
CA ASN A 191 -11.46 -4.18 -9.17
C ASN A 191 -10.48 -2.98 -9.17
N GLU A 192 -9.86 -2.68 -8.02
CA GLU A 192 -9.05 -1.50 -7.78
C GLU A 192 -7.59 -1.88 -7.47
N TYR A 193 -6.63 -1.14 -8.04
CA TYR A 193 -5.20 -1.39 -7.81
C TYR A 193 -4.73 -1.19 -6.36
N LEU A 194 -5.50 -0.48 -5.54
CA LEU A 194 -5.23 -0.25 -4.12
C LEU A 194 -6.55 -0.17 -3.35
N ALA A 195 -6.81 -1.13 -2.48
CA ALA A 195 -7.95 -1.16 -1.59
C ALA A 195 -7.46 -1.29 -0.13
N ILE A 196 -7.93 -0.40 0.74
CA ILE A 196 -7.59 -0.40 2.17
C ILE A 196 -8.89 -0.26 2.95
N THR A 197 -9.15 -1.17 3.89
CA THR A 197 -10.26 -1.02 4.86
C THR A 197 -9.68 -0.86 6.26
N GLY A 198 -10.06 0.22 6.94
CA GLY A 198 -9.76 0.38 8.36
C GLY A 198 -10.52 -0.66 9.18
N ASP A 199 -9.96 -1.10 10.29
CA ASP A 199 -10.73 -1.76 11.33
C ASP A 199 -11.28 -0.74 12.34
N ASP A 200 -12.28 -1.17 13.12
CA ASP A 200 -12.99 -0.36 14.11
C ASP A 200 -12.29 -0.32 15.48
N LEU A 201 -11.01 -0.72 15.57
CA LEU A 201 -10.32 -0.93 16.84
C LEU A 201 -8.98 -0.16 16.94
N ASP A 202 -8.19 -0.14 15.87
CA ASP A 202 -6.88 0.51 15.84
C ASP A 202 -6.87 1.85 15.07
N PHE A 203 -5.96 2.74 15.46
CA PHE A 203 -5.71 4.05 14.82
C PHE A 203 -6.88 5.06 14.75
N LEU A 204 -7.94 4.87 15.54
CA LEU A 204 -9.13 5.74 15.62
C LEU A 204 -8.87 7.23 15.96
N ALA A 205 -9.62 8.11 15.32
CA ALA A 205 -9.70 9.56 15.50
C ALA A 205 -11.14 9.96 15.91
N GLY A 206 -11.58 9.49 17.08
CA GLY A 206 -13.02 9.50 17.39
C GLY A 206 -13.73 8.46 16.53
N SER A 207 -14.69 8.86 15.70
CA SER A 207 -15.45 7.97 14.80
C SER A 207 -14.83 7.76 13.41
N TYR A 208 -13.60 8.25 13.19
CA TYR A 208 -12.87 8.11 11.94
C TYR A 208 -11.68 7.15 12.08
N THR A 209 -11.48 6.21 11.16
CA THR A 209 -10.23 5.45 11.05
C THR A 209 -9.23 6.17 10.16
N ARG A 210 -7.97 6.23 10.60
CA ARG A 210 -6.84 6.83 9.86
C ARG A 210 -6.33 5.89 8.78
N MET A 211 -6.88 6.04 7.59
CA MET A 211 -6.55 5.23 6.41
C MET A 211 -5.10 5.44 5.92
N MET A 212 -4.62 6.68 5.99
CA MET A 212 -3.30 7.05 5.47
C MET A 212 -2.70 8.18 6.30
N THR A 213 -1.41 8.07 6.66
CA THR A 213 -0.65 9.15 7.31
C THR A 213 0.68 9.36 6.59
N LEU A 214 0.87 10.54 5.99
CA LEU A 214 2.15 10.98 5.45
C LEU A 214 2.82 11.93 6.45
N THR A 215 4.01 11.56 6.92
CA THR A 215 4.74 12.24 7.98
C THR A 215 6.05 12.81 7.45
N GLY A 216 6.30 14.11 7.63
CA GLY A 216 7.59 14.72 7.29
C GLY A 216 8.74 14.22 8.18
N PHE A 217 9.98 14.29 7.69
CA PHE A 217 11.14 13.87 8.48
C PHE A 217 11.62 14.99 9.41
N ASN A 218 11.02 15.08 10.62
CA ASN A 218 11.41 16.01 11.68
C ASN A 218 11.01 15.46 13.07
N ALA A 219 11.60 16.01 14.15
CA ALA A 219 11.23 15.67 15.52
C ALA A 219 9.78 16.09 15.89
N THR A 220 9.27 17.19 15.32
CA THR A 220 7.86 17.57 15.39
C THR A 220 7.31 17.66 13.96
N PRO A 221 6.91 16.55 13.35
CA PRO A 221 6.66 16.50 11.92
C PRO A 221 5.28 17.03 11.54
N VAL A 222 5.22 17.73 10.40
CA VAL A 222 3.96 17.99 9.69
C VAL A 222 3.39 16.65 9.25
N ARG A 223 2.09 16.46 9.44
CA ARG A 223 1.39 15.20 9.15
C ARG A 223 0.15 15.46 8.31
N PHE A 224 0.16 14.98 7.08
CA PHE A 224 -1.02 14.91 6.24
C PHE A 224 -1.73 13.57 6.49
N GLN A 225 -3.06 13.59 6.58
CA GLN A 225 -3.86 12.39 6.81
C GLN A 225 -5.07 12.31 5.88
N ILE A 226 -5.47 11.07 5.58
CA ILE A 226 -6.77 10.73 5.01
C ILE A 226 -7.45 9.83 6.04
N GLU A 227 -8.65 10.21 6.46
CA GLU A 227 -9.45 9.48 7.44
C GLU A 227 -10.85 9.20 6.85
N VAL A 228 -11.48 8.10 7.25
CA VAL A 228 -12.82 7.70 6.78
C VAL A 228 -13.69 7.41 8.00
N HIS A 229 -14.92 7.92 8.03
CA HIS A 229 -15.84 7.70 9.14
C HIS A 229 -16.38 6.26 9.14
N ASN A 230 -16.35 5.60 10.30
CA ASN A 230 -16.73 4.19 10.50
C ASN A 230 -18.25 3.99 10.61
N GLY A 231 -19.03 4.89 10.01
CA GLY A 231 -20.48 4.96 10.14
C GLY A 231 -21.16 4.55 8.85
N SER A 232 -22.44 4.17 8.93
CA SER A 232 -23.22 3.82 7.75
C SER A 232 -23.22 4.95 6.71
N SER A 233 -23.02 4.60 5.43
CA SER A 233 -23.16 5.50 4.28
C SER A 233 -24.58 6.05 4.08
N GLY A 234 -25.57 5.60 4.87
CA GLY A 234 -26.93 6.11 4.88
C GLY A 234 -27.10 7.51 5.49
N THR A 235 -26.03 8.18 5.93
CA THR A 235 -26.09 9.58 6.42
C THR A 235 -24.98 10.43 5.82
N SER A 236 -25.25 11.71 5.57
CA SER A 236 -24.26 12.68 5.08
C SER A 236 -23.31 13.21 6.17
N THR A 237 -23.54 12.87 7.44
CA THR A 237 -22.65 13.22 8.56
C THR A 237 -21.43 12.30 8.63
N ASN A 238 -21.57 11.05 8.17
CA ASN A 238 -20.47 10.09 8.08
C ASN A 238 -19.65 10.39 6.81
N ALA A 239 -18.68 11.29 6.94
CA ALA A 239 -17.89 11.79 5.82
C ALA A 239 -16.49 11.15 5.73
N THR A 240 -15.75 11.48 4.66
CA THR A 240 -14.29 11.33 4.63
C THR A 240 -13.63 12.63 5.07
N TRP A 241 -12.40 12.55 5.56
CA TRP A 241 -11.57 13.69 5.93
C TRP A 241 -10.24 13.64 5.19
N PHE A 242 -9.80 14.79 4.70
CA PHE A 242 -8.56 14.97 3.95
C PHE A 242 -7.93 16.28 4.42
N GLY A 243 -6.73 16.24 5.00
CA GLY A 243 -6.15 17.45 5.55
C GLY A 243 -4.82 17.31 6.28
N ASN A 244 -4.41 18.41 6.90
CA ASN A 244 -3.24 18.48 7.76
C ASN A 244 -3.67 18.23 9.21
N TYR A 245 -3.14 17.18 9.83
CA TYR A 245 -3.36 16.86 11.25
C TYR A 245 -2.52 17.77 12.15
N ALA A 246 -1.35 18.19 11.68
CA ALA A 246 -0.55 19.18 12.39
C ALA A 246 -1.18 20.57 12.23
N ASN A 247 -0.85 21.49 13.15
CA ASN A 247 -1.29 22.89 13.07
C ASN A 247 -0.49 23.65 11.99
N ASN A 248 -0.69 23.25 10.74
CA ASN A 248 -0.02 23.74 9.54
C ASN A 248 -1.04 23.79 8.40
N ASP A 249 -0.80 24.66 7.41
CA ASP A 249 -1.73 24.83 6.28
C ASP A 249 -1.87 23.55 5.44
N LEU A 250 -3.03 23.37 4.82
CA LEU A 250 -3.22 22.45 3.69
C LEU A 250 -3.02 23.23 2.39
N ARG A 251 -2.17 22.72 1.48
CA ARG A 251 -1.79 23.40 0.24
C ARG A 251 -2.00 22.51 -0.96
N PHE A 252 -2.62 23.06 -1.99
CA PHE A 252 -2.76 22.47 -3.31
C PHE A 252 -1.93 23.31 -4.29
N GLY A 253 -1.31 22.66 -5.27
CA GLY A 253 -0.37 23.32 -6.15
C GLY A 253 -0.26 22.69 -7.52
N THR A 254 0.14 23.51 -8.49
CA THR A 254 0.46 23.11 -9.86
C THR A 254 1.78 23.77 -10.25
N ASN A 255 2.56 23.13 -11.14
CA ASN A 255 3.86 23.63 -11.61
C ASN A 255 4.80 24.12 -10.47
N ASN A 256 4.90 23.35 -9.38
CA ASN A 256 5.71 23.68 -8.20
C ASN A 256 5.35 24.99 -7.46
N LEU A 257 4.12 25.49 -7.62
CA LEU A 257 3.59 26.67 -6.93
C LEU A 257 2.32 26.31 -6.13
N THR A 258 2.09 26.97 -4.99
CA THR A 258 0.81 26.86 -4.25
C THR A 258 -0.25 27.71 -4.94
N THR A 259 -1.29 27.07 -5.47
CA THR A 259 -2.41 27.72 -6.17
C THR A 259 -3.68 27.79 -5.34
N MET A 260 -3.81 26.96 -4.31
CA MET A 260 -4.88 27.04 -3.32
C MET A 260 -4.34 26.67 -1.93
N ILE A 261 -4.79 27.37 -0.90
CA ILE A 261 -4.38 27.15 0.50
C ILE A 261 -5.60 27.18 1.42
N LEU A 262 -5.71 26.21 2.32
CA LEU A 262 -6.56 26.29 3.50
C LEU A 262 -5.64 26.48 4.71
N THR A 263 -5.67 27.68 5.29
CA THR A 263 -4.82 28.02 6.43
C THR A 263 -5.36 27.45 7.74
N THR A 264 -4.50 27.33 8.74
CA THR A 264 -4.88 26.92 10.12
C THR A 264 -5.94 27.83 10.76
N ALA A 265 -6.08 29.06 10.27
CA ALA A 265 -7.12 30.01 10.67
C ALA A 265 -8.46 29.83 9.91
N GLY A 266 -8.62 28.74 9.15
CA GLY A 266 -9.87 28.43 8.42
C GLY A 266 -10.12 29.30 7.19
N ARG A 267 -9.08 29.95 6.63
CA ARG A 267 -9.21 30.80 5.44
C ARG A 267 -8.77 30.07 4.18
N LEU A 268 -9.62 30.12 3.15
CA LEU A 268 -9.37 29.58 1.82
C LEU A 268 -8.79 30.67 0.91
N GLY A 269 -7.49 30.61 0.62
CA GLY A 269 -6.84 31.47 -0.37
C GLY A 269 -6.79 30.81 -1.74
N LEU A 270 -7.15 31.55 -2.78
CA LEU A 270 -6.93 31.16 -4.19
C LEU A 270 -5.86 32.06 -4.80
N ASN A 271 -4.82 31.42 -5.34
CA ASN A 271 -3.60 32.04 -5.89
C ASN A 271 -2.94 33.06 -4.94
N THR A 272 -3.01 32.78 -3.64
CA THR A 272 -2.31 33.50 -2.56
C THR A 272 -1.91 32.54 -1.46
N THR A 273 -0.81 32.82 -0.76
CA THR A 273 -0.34 32.09 0.42
C THR A 273 -0.67 32.79 1.73
N THR A 274 -1.21 34.02 1.70
CA THR A 274 -1.47 34.87 2.88
C THR A 274 -2.88 35.47 2.85
N PRO A 275 -3.94 34.64 2.89
CA PRO A 275 -5.32 35.12 2.81
C PRO A 275 -5.71 36.06 3.96
N SER A 276 -6.05 37.31 3.62
CA SER A 276 -6.44 38.37 4.56
C SER A 276 -7.89 38.29 5.07
N ALA A 277 -8.77 37.64 4.30
CA ALA A 277 -10.18 37.39 4.61
C ALA A 277 -10.50 35.87 4.49
N PRO A 278 -11.74 35.40 4.80
CA PRO A 278 -12.08 33.97 4.69
C PRO A 278 -11.98 33.38 3.28
N LEU A 279 -12.29 34.15 2.24
CA LEU A 279 -12.09 33.79 0.83
C LEU A 279 -11.44 34.95 0.05
N PRO A 280 -10.11 35.00 -0.06
CA PRO A 280 -9.40 35.95 -0.91
C PRO A 280 -8.93 35.26 -2.19
N ILE A 281 -9.33 35.82 -3.33
CA ILE A 281 -8.84 35.42 -4.65
C ILE A 281 -7.85 36.49 -5.10
N SER A 282 -6.59 36.10 -5.29
CA SER A 282 -5.53 37.04 -5.70
C SER A 282 -5.15 36.82 -7.17
N GLY A 283 -5.18 37.89 -7.95
CA GLY A 283 -5.01 37.83 -9.39
C GLY A 283 -6.34 37.71 -10.14
N SER A 284 -6.25 37.80 -11.45
CA SER A 284 -7.37 37.81 -12.38
C SER A 284 -6.96 37.12 -13.67
N ASN A 285 -7.95 36.65 -14.42
CA ASN A 285 -7.78 36.23 -15.81
C ASN A 285 -8.62 37.11 -16.72
N SER A 286 -8.11 37.33 -17.93
CA SER A 286 -8.86 37.95 -19.01
C SER A 286 -10.01 37.04 -19.43
N PHE A 287 -11.25 37.47 -19.18
CA PHE A 287 -12.43 36.85 -19.76
C PHE A 287 -12.93 37.69 -20.93
N THR A 288 -13.22 37.04 -22.06
CA THR A 288 -13.58 37.70 -23.32
C THR A 288 -15.03 37.44 -23.71
N PHE A 289 -15.83 38.49 -23.82
CA PHE A 289 -17.21 38.44 -24.35
C PHE A 289 -17.21 38.64 -25.87
N GLY A 290 -18.21 38.11 -26.58
CA GLY A 290 -18.41 38.39 -28.01
C GLY A 290 -17.49 37.63 -28.98
N VAL A 291 -16.91 36.49 -28.56
CA VAL A 291 -16.09 35.64 -29.43
C VAL A 291 -16.94 35.10 -30.58
N GLY A 292 -16.89 35.77 -31.74
CA GLY A 292 -17.62 35.40 -32.95
C GLY A 292 -18.79 36.31 -33.34
N GLY A 293 -19.02 37.45 -32.68
CA GLY A 293 -20.15 38.34 -32.99
C GLY A 293 -19.93 39.82 -32.65
N LEU A 294 -20.79 40.68 -33.20
CA LEU A 294 -20.84 42.09 -32.84
C LEU A 294 -21.53 42.26 -31.49
N THR A 295 -20.94 43.08 -30.63
CA THR A 295 -21.47 43.44 -29.31
C THR A 295 -21.08 44.88 -28.98
N VAL A 296 -22.01 45.70 -28.49
CA VAL A 296 -21.77 47.12 -28.17
C VAL A 296 -21.74 47.32 -26.65
N TYR A 297 -20.65 47.86 -26.10
CA TYR A 297 -20.51 48.10 -24.66
C TYR A 297 -19.73 49.38 -24.32
N TRP A 298 -19.92 49.84 -23.08
CA TRP A 298 -19.12 50.89 -22.44
C TRP A 298 -18.64 50.43 -21.05
N LEU A 299 -17.63 49.57 -21.02
CA LEU A 299 -16.94 49.13 -19.80
C LEU A 299 -15.45 49.51 -19.83
N PRO A 300 -14.84 49.89 -18.69
CA PRO A 300 -13.39 50.05 -18.61
C PRO A 300 -12.71 48.69 -18.70
N THR A 301 -11.78 48.52 -19.63
CA THR A 301 -10.85 47.39 -19.66
C THR A 301 -9.62 47.67 -18.77
N ASP A 302 -8.83 46.63 -18.49
CA ASP A 302 -7.66 46.72 -17.61
C ASP A 302 -6.55 47.65 -18.14
N SER A 303 -6.54 47.92 -19.46
CA SER A 303 -5.66 48.90 -20.09
C SER A 303 -6.10 50.36 -19.89
N GLY A 304 -7.21 50.60 -19.18
CA GLY A 304 -7.76 51.94 -18.95
C GLY A 304 -8.34 52.60 -20.21
N ALA A 305 -8.61 51.79 -21.24
CA ALA A 305 -9.15 52.23 -22.51
C ALA A 305 -10.64 51.87 -22.59
N THR A 306 -11.49 52.91 -22.69
CA THR A 306 -12.90 52.76 -23.04
C THR A 306 -12.99 52.66 -24.55
N GLU A 307 -12.67 51.49 -25.10
CA GLU A 307 -12.68 51.27 -26.54
C GLU A 307 -14.08 50.87 -26.98
N GLY A 308 -14.86 51.88 -27.39
CA GLY A 308 -16.07 51.66 -28.18
C GLY A 308 -15.65 51.11 -29.55
N TYR A 309 -15.51 49.80 -29.64
CA TYR A 309 -15.17 49.08 -30.87
C TYR A 309 -16.14 47.94 -31.11
N LEU A 310 -16.43 47.70 -32.39
CA LEU A 310 -17.20 46.54 -32.84
C LEU A 310 -16.28 45.31 -32.77
N GLY A 311 -16.36 44.54 -31.68
CA GLY A 311 -15.57 43.32 -31.51
C GLY A 311 -15.61 42.75 -30.09
N PRO A 312 -14.94 41.59 -29.88
CA PRO A 312 -14.89 40.93 -28.57
C PRO A 312 -14.12 41.76 -27.54
N ILE A 313 -14.70 41.92 -26.34
CA ILE A 313 -14.11 42.71 -25.25
C ILE A 313 -13.59 41.81 -24.15
N SER A 314 -12.38 42.10 -23.67
CA SER A 314 -11.70 41.34 -22.62
C SER A 314 -11.53 42.17 -21.35
N TYR A 315 -11.82 41.59 -20.18
CA TYR A 315 -11.56 42.23 -18.88
C TYR A 315 -11.12 41.23 -17.80
N SER A 316 -10.38 41.72 -16.81
CA SER A 316 -9.92 40.92 -15.68
C SER A 316 -11.05 40.56 -14.73
N VAL A 317 -11.27 39.26 -14.53
CA VAL A 317 -12.11 38.73 -13.45
C VAL A 317 -11.29 37.86 -12.50
N SER A 318 -11.53 38.02 -11.20
CA SER A 318 -11.08 37.06 -10.19
C SER A 318 -12.10 35.94 -9.95
N GLY A 319 -13.35 36.12 -10.37
CA GLY A 319 -14.41 35.10 -10.26
C GLY A 319 -15.62 35.44 -11.12
N ILE A 320 -16.34 34.41 -11.56
CA ILE A 320 -17.59 34.49 -12.32
C ILE A 320 -18.61 33.65 -11.57
N PHE A 321 -19.83 34.17 -11.40
CA PHE A 321 -20.90 33.51 -10.67
C PHE A 321 -22.15 33.44 -11.57
N SER A 322 -22.58 32.23 -11.94
CA SER A 322 -23.74 32.01 -12.84
C SER A 322 -25.11 32.07 -12.13
N GLY A 323 -25.16 32.64 -10.92
CA GLY A 323 -26.36 32.70 -10.08
C GLY A 323 -26.32 33.90 -9.14
N TYR A 324 -27.38 34.08 -8.36
CA TYR A 324 -27.52 35.25 -7.47
C TYR A 324 -26.37 35.34 -6.44
N ILE A 325 -25.75 36.52 -6.37
CA ILE A 325 -24.76 36.86 -5.35
C ILE A 325 -25.48 37.53 -4.18
N ALA A 326 -25.72 36.79 -3.09
CA ALA A 326 -26.24 37.34 -1.86
C ALA A 326 -25.12 38.05 -1.08
N CYS A 327 -25.22 39.37 -0.91
CA CYS A 327 -24.30 40.17 -0.09
C CYS A 327 -25.02 41.35 0.57
N THR A 328 -24.53 41.82 1.72
CA THR A 328 -25.12 42.96 2.44
C THR A 328 -24.85 44.29 1.75
N ALA A 329 -23.67 44.44 1.14
CA ALA A 329 -23.25 45.63 0.40
C ALA A 329 -22.08 45.30 -0.53
N MET A 330 -21.96 46.07 -1.62
CA MET A 330 -20.80 46.04 -2.53
C MET A 330 -19.99 47.33 -2.39
N ALA A 331 -18.68 47.22 -2.20
CA ALA A 331 -17.78 48.37 -2.17
C ALA A 331 -17.37 48.77 -3.60
N MET A 332 -17.95 49.85 -4.13
CA MET A 332 -17.62 50.38 -5.45
C MET A 332 -16.61 51.52 -5.35
N THR A 333 -15.45 51.39 -6.03
CA THR A 333 -14.38 52.38 -5.97
C THR A 333 -14.66 53.57 -6.90
N SER A 334 -14.56 54.80 -6.37
CA SER A 334 -14.79 56.03 -7.13
C SER A 334 -13.73 57.10 -6.82
N ASP A 335 -12.47 56.69 -6.67
CA ASP A 335 -11.36 57.60 -6.40
C ASP A 335 -11.14 58.59 -7.56
N ARG A 336 -11.07 59.89 -7.24
CA ARG A 336 -10.86 60.97 -8.22
C ARG A 336 -9.53 60.81 -8.98
N ARG A 337 -8.50 60.25 -8.34
CA ARG A 337 -7.15 60.08 -8.90
C ARG A 337 -7.10 59.07 -10.06
N LEU A 338 -8.07 58.18 -10.13
CA LEU A 338 -8.21 57.16 -11.19
C LEU A 338 -9.11 57.64 -12.35
N LYS A 339 -9.51 58.92 -12.36
CA LYS A 339 -10.45 59.48 -13.34
C LYS A 339 -9.82 60.67 -14.08
N LYS A 340 -10.00 60.72 -15.40
CA LYS A 340 -9.59 61.80 -16.31
C LYS A 340 -10.82 62.46 -16.94
N ASN A 341 -10.67 63.68 -17.46
CA ASN A 341 -11.72 64.43 -18.17
C ASN A 341 -13.05 64.54 -17.39
N ILE A 342 -12.96 64.81 -16.07
CA ILE A 342 -14.12 64.92 -15.19
C ILE A 342 -14.88 66.22 -15.52
N GLN A 343 -16.07 66.06 -16.10
CA GLN A 343 -16.98 67.16 -16.48
C GLN A 343 -18.38 66.91 -15.94
N ILE A 344 -19.19 67.97 -15.82
CA ILE A 344 -20.60 67.84 -15.45
C ILE A 344 -21.35 67.14 -16.60
N ALA A 345 -22.15 66.13 -16.27
CA ALA A 345 -22.98 65.46 -17.27
C ALA A 345 -23.99 66.44 -17.90
N PRO A 346 -24.04 66.58 -19.24
CA PRO A 346 -25.01 67.43 -19.92
C PRO A 346 -26.44 67.00 -19.60
N LEU A 347 -27.31 67.96 -19.27
CA LEU A 347 -28.70 67.66 -18.89
C LEU A 347 -29.44 66.91 -20.00
N GLU A 348 -29.27 67.31 -21.26
CA GLU A 348 -29.86 66.66 -22.43
C GLU A 348 -29.51 65.17 -22.57
N ARG A 349 -28.36 64.72 -22.06
CA ARG A 349 -28.04 63.28 -22.02
C ARG A 349 -28.87 62.56 -20.97
N ILE A 350 -28.94 63.13 -19.77
CA ILE A 350 -29.67 62.55 -18.63
C ILE A 350 -31.17 62.55 -18.89
N LYS A 351 -31.69 63.63 -19.49
CA LYS A 351 -33.11 63.86 -19.77
C LYS A 351 -33.71 62.81 -20.70
N ARG A 352 -32.92 62.23 -21.62
CA ARG A 352 -33.38 61.13 -22.49
C ARG A 352 -33.96 59.93 -21.73
N LEU A 353 -33.46 59.64 -20.53
CA LEU A 353 -33.98 58.55 -19.68
C LEU A 353 -35.41 58.81 -19.20
N TYR A 354 -35.78 60.10 -19.05
CA TYR A 354 -37.08 60.53 -18.54
C TYR A 354 -38.06 60.86 -19.66
N ASP A 355 -37.55 61.37 -20.79
CA ASP A 355 -38.34 61.72 -21.96
C ASP A 355 -38.71 60.50 -22.82
N ASN A 356 -37.85 59.46 -22.87
CA ASN A 356 -37.98 58.34 -23.84
C ASN A 356 -38.09 56.94 -23.21
N CYS A 357 -37.91 56.80 -21.89
CA CYS A 357 -37.99 55.49 -21.23
C CYS A 357 -39.04 55.54 -20.10
N GLU A 358 -39.83 54.48 -19.99
CA GLU A 358 -40.88 54.36 -18.97
C GLU A 358 -40.59 53.19 -18.03
N VAL A 359 -40.96 53.33 -16.76
CA VAL A 359 -40.99 52.20 -15.84
C VAL A 359 -42.13 51.27 -16.23
N LYS A 360 -41.80 50.01 -16.53
CA LYS A 360 -42.76 48.98 -16.94
C LYS A 360 -43.06 48.04 -15.76
N LEU A 361 -44.26 47.48 -15.79
CA LEU A 361 -44.63 46.28 -15.05
C LEU A 361 -44.62 45.10 -16.03
N TYR A 362 -43.95 44.02 -15.68
CA TYR A 362 -43.84 42.83 -16.54
C TYR A 362 -43.89 41.54 -15.74
N ASP A 363 -44.34 40.48 -16.39
CA ASP A 363 -44.30 39.10 -15.89
C ASP A 363 -43.24 38.34 -16.68
N TRP A 364 -42.42 37.50 -16.02
CA TRP A 364 -41.45 36.68 -16.74
C TRP A 364 -42.17 35.56 -17.50
N ILE A 365 -41.80 35.31 -18.75
CA ILE A 365 -42.38 34.26 -19.60
C ILE A 365 -42.37 32.88 -18.90
N GLN A 366 -41.36 32.62 -18.06
CA GLN A 366 -41.20 31.36 -17.33
C GLN A 366 -41.84 31.36 -15.91
N SER A 367 -42.45 32.45 -15.44
CA SER A 367 -42.93 32.58 -14.04
C SER A 367 -44.38 32.15 -13.81
N VAL A 368 -44.91 31.19 -14.59
CA VAL A 368 -46.31 30.69 -14.54
C VAL A 368 -46.79 30.27 -13.12
N ILE A 369 -45.87 30.05 -12.18
CA ILE A 369 -46.11 29.58 -10.81
C ILE A 369 -45.94 30.70 -9.75
N ARG A 370 -45.46 31.89 -10.12
CA ARG A 370 -45.26 33.03 -9.19
C ARG A 370 -46.15 34.22 -9.58
N PRO A 371 -47.32 34.41 -8.94
CA PRO A 371 -48.15 35.58 -9.19
C PRO A 371 -47.50 36.84 -8.59
N GLY A 372 -47.14 37.79 -9.45
CA GLY A 372 -46.63 39.09 -9.06
C GLY A 372 -45.82 39.74 -10.17
N GLN A 373 -46.30 40.87 -10.70
CA GLN A 373 -45.58 41.64 -11.71
C GLN A 373 -44.32 42.25 -11.09
N GLU A 374 -43.19 42.13 -11.80
CA GLU A 374 -41.98 42.86 -11.44
C GLU A 374 -42.03 44.29 -12.01
N VAL A 375 -41.31 45.20 -11.35
CA VAL A 375 -41.19 46.60 -11.75
C VAL A 375 -39.75 46.89 -12.18
N GLY A 376 -39.58 47.48 -13.36
CA GLY A 376 -38.25 47.75 -13.89
C GLY A 376 -38.24 48.54 -15.20
N LEU A 377 -37.09 48.55 -15.86
CA LEU A 377 -36.89 49.10 -17.20
C LEU A 377 -36.55 47.98 -18.17
N ILE A 378 -36.96 48.13 -19.43
CA ILE A 378 -36.57 47.22 -20.51
C ILE A 378 -35.23 47.70 -21.09
N ALA A 379 -34.28 46.79 -21.23
CA ALA A 379 -32.93 47.15 -21.70
C ALA A 379 -32.93 47.64 -23.17
N HIS A 380 -33.78 47.10 -24.04
CA HIS A 380 -33.92 47.55 -25.43
C HIS A 380 -34.45 49.00 -25.54
N ASP A 381 -35.32 49.45 -24.62
CA ASP A 381 -35.77 50.86 -24.55
C ASP A 381 -34.57 51.79 -24.27
N LEU A 382 -33.66 51.39 -23.38
CA LEU A 382 -32.44 52.15 -23.07
C LEU A 382 -31.47 52.20 -24.26
N VAL A 383 -31.34 51.11 -25.03
CA VAL A 383 -30.52 51.11 -26.26
C VAL A 383 -31.13 52.06 -27.29
N SER A 384 -32.44 51.98 -27.52
CA SER A 384 -33.18 52.87 -28.43
C SER A 384 -33.08 54.35 -28.02
N ALA A 385 -33.11 54.66 -26.72
CA ALA A 385 -32.89 56.01 -26.18
C ALA A 385 -31.41 56.49 -26.27
N HIS A 386 -30.51 55.68 -26.84
CA HIS A 386 -29.07 55.91 -26.94
C HIS A 386 -28.38 56.04 -25.56
N LEU A 387 -28.83 55.24 -24.59
CA LEU A 387 -28.32 55.17 -23.21
C LEU A 387 -27.55 53.86 -22.96
N THR A 388 -26.68 53.49 -23.90
CA THR A 388 -25.90 52.24 -23.85
C THR A 388 -24.88 52.19 -22.70
N ASP A 389 -24.66 53.29 -21.97
CA ASP A 389 -23.90 53.30 -20.72
C ASP A 389 -24.71 52.85 -19.48
N LEU A 390 -26.02 52.66 -19.60
CA LEU A 390 -26.91 52.15 -18.54
C LEU A 390 -27.23 50.66 -18.68
N ILE A 391 -26.64 49.98 -19.65
CA ILE A 391 -26.76 48.53 -19.84
C ILE A 391 -25.41 47.81 -19.74
N SER A 392 -25.51 46.52 -19.51
CA SER A 392 -24.48 45.52 -19.73
C SER A 392 -25.09 44.37 -20.53
N VAL A 393 -24.28 43.46 -21.05
CA VAL A 393 -24.75 42.27 -21.78
C VAL A 393 -24.06 41.05 -21.21
N TYR A 394 -24.79 39.95 -21.16
CA TYR A 394 -24.36 38.67 -20.64
C TYR A 394 -24.53 37.60 -21.73
N TYR A 395 -23.51 36.77 -21.93
CA TYR A 395 -23.58 35.68 -22.91
C TYR A 395 -24.42 34.53 -22.35
N ARG A 396 -25.37 34.02 -23.16
CA ARG A 396 -26.30 32.98 -22.71
C ARG A 396 -26.76 32.13 -23.90
N ASP A 397 -26.34 30.87 -23.98
CA ASP A 397 -26.53 30.01 -25.16
C ASP A 397 -28.00 29.71 -25.52
N ASP A 398 -28.93 29.85 -24.57
CA ASP A 398 -30.36 29.52 -24.69
C ASP A 398 -31.26 30.70 -25.10
N ILE A 399 -30.68 31.87 -25.39
CA ILE A 399 -31.43 33.04 -25.90
C ILE A 399 -31.49 32.99 -27.43
N GLU A 400 -32.69 32.89 -27.98
CA GLU A 400 -32.96 32.99 -29.42
C GLU A 400 -32.90 34.45 -29.90
N GLU A 401 -32.83 34.64 -31.22
CA GLU A 401 -32.87 35.97 -31.85
C GLU A 401 -34.30 36.53 -31.83
N GLY A 402 -34.45 37.82 -31.52
CA GLY A 402 -35.76 38.49 -31.36
C GLY A 402 -36.37 39.02 -32.65
N GLU A 403 -37.39 39.88 -32.54
CA GLU A 403 -38.11 40.43 -33.71
C GLU A 403 -37.29 41.52 -34.44
N ASP A 404 -36.40 42.21 -33.72
CA ASP A 404 -35.37 43.09 -34.31
C ASP A 404 -33.98 42.50 -34.06
N PRO A 405 -33.38 41.77 -35.02
CA PRO A 405 -32.05 41.17 -34.86
C PRO A 405 -30.89 42.15 -34.59
N VAL A 406 -31.10 43.46 -34.77
CA VAL A 406 -30.08 44.49 -34.50
C VAL A 406 -30.13 44.92 -33.02
N LEU A 407 -31.32 44.92 -32.42
CA LEU A 407 -31.53 45.24 -30.99
C LEU A 407 -31.52 44.00 -30.09
N GLU A 408 -32.01 42.86 -30.60
CA GLU A 408 -32.27 41.61 -29.89
C GLU A 408 -31.46 40.42 -30.46
N PRO A 409 -30.11 40.51 -30.56
CA PRO A 409 -29.29 39.48 -31.18
C PRO A 409 -29.26 38.19 -30.35
N GLY A 410 -29.34 37.03 -31.04
CA GLY A 410 -29.29 35.72 -30.41
C GLY A 410 -28.03 35.48 -29.55
N ARG A 411 -28.19 34.67 -28.51
CA ARG A 411 -27.20 34.30 -27.48
C ARG A 411 -26.70 35.43 -26.57
N GLN A 412 -27.36 36.59 -26.61
CA GLN A 412 -27.00 37.77 -25.83
C GLN A 412 -28.19 38.22 -24.98
N GLN A 413 -27.98 38.35 -23.66
CA GLN A 413 -28.98 38.88 -22.73
C GLN A 413 -28.56 40.29 -22.29
N LEU A 414 -29.32 41.31 -22.66
CA LEU A 414 -29.11 42.67 -22.12
C LEU A 414 -29.59 42.76 -20.65
N ASN A 415 -28.83 43.46 -19.82
CA ASN A 415 -29.10 43.68 -18.40
C ASN A 415 -28.99 45.17 -18.05
N VAL A 416 -29.87 45.70 -17.20
CA VAL A 416 -29.87 47.11 -16.79
C VAL A 416 -28.94 47.35 -15.59
N ASP A 417 -28.02 48.31 -15.70
CA ASP A 417 -27.19 48.77 -14.58
C ASP A 417 -27.94 49.83 -13.75
N TYR A 418 -28.85 49.33 -12.89
CA TYR A 418 -29.62 50.15 -11.95
C TYR A 418 -28.74 50.99 -11.00
N SER A 419 -27.46 50.64 -10.80
CA SER A 419 -26.57 51.43 -9.95
C SER A 419 -26.23 52.78 -10.58
N ARG A 420 -26.00 52.82 -11.91
CA ARG A 420 -25.73 54.07 -12.66
C ARG A 420 -26.96 54.97 -12.75
N ILE A 421 -28.16 54.37 -12.82
CA ILE A 421 -29.43 55.11 -12.83
C ILE A 421 -29.57 55.99 -11.58
N SER A 422 -29.09 55.56 -10.41
CA SER A 422 -29.10 56.40 -9.21
C SER A 422 -28.35 57.74 -9.38
N ALA A 423 -27.28 57.79 -10.18
CA ALA A 423 -26.54 59.01 -10.49
C ALA A 423 -27.27 59.90 -11.52
N TYR A 424 -27.98 59.30 -12.49
CA TYR A 424 -28.90 60.02 -13.38
C TYR A 424 -30.04 60.66 -12.57
N ASN A 425 -30.61 59.92 -11.61
CA ASN A 425 -31.65 60.40 -10.69
C ASN A 425 -31.16 61.58 -9.84
N MET A 426 -29.95 61.49 -9.26
CA MET A 426 -29.35 62.61 -8.54
C MET A 426 -29.26 63.88 -9.40
N LYS A 427 -28.82 63.77 -10.66
CA LYS A 427 -28.67 64.93 -11.56
C LYS A 427 -30.01 65.52 -11.99
N MET A 428 -31.02 64.68 -12.25
CA MET A 428 -32.36 65.16 -12.60
C MET A 428 -33.06 65.81 -11.40
N ILE A 429 -32.94 65.24 -10.20
CA ILE A 429 -33.46 65.85 -8.96
C ILE A 429 -32.83 67.23 -8.72
N GLN A 430 -31.51 67.39 -8.92
CA GLN A 430 -30.85 68.69 -8.84
C GLN A 430 -31.44 69.72 -9.83
N HIS A 431 -31.76 69.29 -11.06
CA HIS A 431 -32.40 70.17 -12.04
C HIS A 431 -33.83 70.55 -11.61
N LEU A 432 -34.64 69.58 -11.19
CA LEU A 432 -36.02 69.81 -10.72
C LEU A 432 -36.06 70.71 -9.48
N LEU A 433 -35.11 70.60 -8.56
CA LEU A 433 -34.98 71.52 -7.41
C LEU A 433 -34.70 72.95 -7.89
N SER A 434 -33.76 73.15 -8.82
CA SER A 434 -33.45 74.46 -9.39
C SER A 434 -34.63 75.08 -10.15
N VAL A 435 -35.39 74.29 -10.92
CA VAL A 435 -36.61 74.75 -11.60
C VAL A 435 -37.69 75.13 -10.59
N ASN A 436 -37.86 74.36 -9.52
CA ASN A 436 -38.82 74.68 -8.45
C ASN A 436 -38.45 75.96 -7.67
N GLU A 437 -37.17 76.25 -7.48
CA GLU A 437 -36.72 77.52 -6.90
C GLU A 437 -37.01 78.71 -7.81
N ASP A 438 -36.77 78.57 -9.13
CA ASP A 438 -37.05 79.61 -10.10
C ASP A 438 -38.56 79.89 -10.25
N LEU A 439 -39.38 78.83 -10.33
CA LEU A 439 -40.85 78.96 -10.39
C LEU A 439 -41.44 79.62 -9.14
N LYS A 440 -40.87 79.36 -7.95
CA LYS A 440 -41.25 80.06 -6.71
C LYS A 440 -40.92 81.55 -6.81
N ARG A 441 -39.71 81.90 -7.23
CA ARG A 441 -39.30 83.29 -7.44
C ARG A 441 -40.24 84.01 -8.40
N GLN A 442 -40.51 83.44 -9.57
CA GLN A 442 -41.44 84.02 -10.55
C GLN A 442 -42.85 84.20 -9.96
N THR A 443 -43.33 83.25 -9.15
CA THR A 443 -44.63 83.33 -8.48
C THR A 443 -44.67 84.45 -7.43
N ASP A 444 -43.60 84.64 -6.66
CA ASP A 444 -43.52 85.68 -5.64
C ASP A 444 -43.32 87.07 -6.25
N GLU A 445 -42.57 87.20 -7.35
CA GLU A 445 -42.49 88.42 -8.17
C GLU A 445 -43.86 88.81 -8.73
N LEU A 446 -44.60 87.86 -9.31
CA LEU A 446 -45.97 88.08 -9.80
C LEU A 446 -46.92 88.51 -8.67
N ARG A 447 -46.81 87.91 -7.49
CA ARG A 447 -47.59 88.32 -6.30
C ARG A 447 -47.26 89.74 -5.85
N SER A 448 -45.99 90.13 -5.87
CA SER A 448 -45.56 91.50 -5.56
C SER A 448 -46.20 92.51 -6.52
N ILE A 449 -46.11 92.25 -7.83
CA ILE A 449 -46.68 93.12 -8.87
C ILE A 449 -48.22 93.23 -8.72
N ILE A 450 -48.90 92.12 -8.44
CA ILE A 450 -50.36 92.14 -8.20
C ILE A 450 -50.71 92.96 -6.95
N SER A 451 -49.88 92.89 -5.90
CA SER A 451 -50.08 93.69 -4.67
C SER A 451 -49.77 95.19 -4.82
N GLU A 452 -49.10 95.60 -5.90
CA GLU A 452 -48.86 97.00 -6.26
C GLU A 452 -49.95 97.56 -7.21
N CYS A 453 -50.79 96.70 -7.78
CA CYS A 453 -51.87 97.06 -8.72
C CYS A 453 -53.29 96.97 -8.13
N LEU A 454 -53.43 96.60 -6.86
CA LEU A 454 -54.66 96.55 -6.07
C LEU A 454 -54.60 97.55 -4.91
#